data_AF-A0A3D1J5M4-F1
#
_entry.id   AF-A0A3D1J5M4-F1
#
_cell.length_a   1.000
_cell.length_b   1.000
_cell.length_c   1.000
_cell.angle_alpha   90.00
_cell.angle_beta   90.00
_cell.angle_gamma   90.00
#
_symmetry.space_group_name_H-M   'P 1'
#
loop_
_entity.id
_entity.type
_entity.pdbx_description
1 polymer ?
#
loop_
_entity_poly.entity_id
_entity_poly.type
_entity_poly.pdbx_seq_one_letter_code
_entity_poly.pdbx_strand_id
1 'polypeptide(L)'
;MNDNAKVIENNLLFLLGELRDQPEVATHFPPEMQSCDEQLAQIEEYLVEAGEYGLGYELTVALLESFPFKLSSLASVKLLEVGLLMGFKTEAPEDAKFDRRS
;
A
#
# COMPACT_ATOMS: atom_id res chain seq x y z
N MET A 1 14.33 -9.32 14.48
CA MET A 1 13.36 -8.68 13.57
C MET A 1 13.89 -8.92 12.16
N ASN A 2 13.12 -9.56 11.29
CA ASN A 2 13.54 -9.94 9.94
C ASN A 2 13.88 -8.65 9.15
N ASP A 3 15.05 -8.58 8.50
CA ASP A 3 15.48 -7.38 7.75
C ASP A 3 14.46 -7.00 6.67
N ASN A 4 13.76 -7.99 6.11
CA ASN A 4 12.69 -7.77 5.13
C ASN A 4 11.48 -7.03 5.74
N ALA A 5 11.12 -7.32 7.00
CA ALA A 5 9.98 -6.68 7.66
C ALA A 5 10.21 -5.17 7.84
N LYS A 6 11.44 -4.77 8.20
CA LYS A 6 11.81 -3.35 8.30
C LYS A 6 11.77 -2.63 6.96
N VAL A 7 12.20 -3.30 5.89
CA VAL A 7 12.14 -2.73 4.54
C VAL A 7 10.68 -2.54 4.12
N ILE A 8 9.83 -3.53 4.38
CA ILE A 8 8.39 -3.47 4.09
C ILE A 8 7.75 -2.30 4.84
N GLU A 9 7.92 -2.22 6.16
CA GLU A 9 7.35 -1.18 7.01
C GLU A 9 7.78 0.22 6.55
N ASN A 10 9.09 0.45 6.38
CA ASN A 10 9.61 1.75 5.96
C ASN A 10 9.09 2.18 4.58
N ASN A 11 8.97 1.24 3.65
CA ASN A 11 8.48 1.54 2.30
C ASN A 11 6.96 1.81 2.30
N LEU A 12 6.18 1.08 3.10
CA LEU A 12 4.74 1.32 3.25
C LEU A 12 4.45 2.65 3.95
N LEU A 13 5.22 3.01 4.98
CA LEU A 13 5.12 4.32 5.64
C LEU A 13 5.49 5.46 4.69
N PHE A 14 6.50 5.27 3.85
CA PHE A 14 6.86 6.23 2.81
C PHE A 14 5.70 6.45 1.82
N LEU A 15 5.09 5.37 1.34
CA LEU A 15 3.94 5.43 0.45
C LEU A 15 2.77 6.16 1.12
N LEU A 16 2.47 5.82 2.37
CA LEU A 16 1.40 6.44 3.12
C LEU A 16 1.61 7.95 3.30
N GLY A 17 2.85 8.39 3.52
CA GLY A 17 3.22 9.79 3.52
C GLY A 17 2.89 10.49 2.20
N GLU A 18 3.24 9.88 1.06
CA GLU A 18 2.91 10.43 -0.26
C GLU A 18 1.40 10.52 -0.51
N LEU A 19 0.61 9.58 -0.01
CA LEU A 19 -0.85 9.65 -0.11
C LEU A 19 -1.43 10.79 0.74
N ARG A 20 -0.87 11.01 1.94
CA ARG A 20 -1.28 12.11 2.84
C ARG A 20 -0.99 13.49 2.27
N ASP A 21 0.05 13.61 1.45
CA ASP A 21 0.42 14.85 0.78
C ASP A 21 -0.51 15.23 -0.40
N GLN A 22 -1.58 14.44 -0.65
CA GLN A 22 -2.56 14.65 -1.72
C GLN A 22 -4.00 14.80 -1.20
N PRO A 23 -4.29 15.79 -0.33
CA PRO A 23 -5.62 15.97 0.27
C PRO A 23 -6.72 16.24 -0.77
N GLU A 24 -6.38 16.71 -1.97
CA GLU A 24 -7.33 16.92 -3.06
C GLU A 24 -8.04 15.63 -3.50
N VAL A 25 -7.41 14.47 -3.30
CA VAL A 25 -7.98 13.17 -3.68
C VAL A 25 -9.21 12.82 -2.84
N ALA A 26 -9.30 13.35 -1.61
CA ALA A 26 -10.45 13.15 -0.73
C ALA A 26 -11.78 13.61 -1.35
N THR A 27 -11.76 14.55 -2.31
CA THR A 27 -12.96 15.01 -3.02
C THR A 27 -13.60 13.96 -3.92
N HIS A 28 -12.86 12.89 -4.23
CA HIS A 28 -13.34 11.75 -5.02
C HIS A 28 -13.96 10.64 -4.17
N PHE A 29 -13.90 10.73 -2.84
CA PHE A 29 -14.46 9.72 -1.95
C PHE A 29 -15.98 9.84 -1.88
N PRO A 30 -16.73 8.73 -2.07
CA PRO A 30 -18.18 8.75 -1.92
C PRO A 30 -18.56 8.92 -0.44
N PRO A 31 -19.69 9.61 -0.14
CA PRO A 31 -20.09 9.92 1.23
C PRO A 31 -20.48 8.69 2.06
N GLU A 32 -20.76 7.55 1.42
CA GLU A 32 -21.06 6.27 2.07
C GLU A 32 -19.79 5.52 2.52
N MET A 33 -18.61 5.94 2.03
CA MET A 33 -17.33 5.34 2.39
C MET A 33 -16.69 6.10 3.55
N GLN A 34 -15.86 5.39 4.32
CA GLN A 34 -14.96 6.00 5.29
C GLN A 34 -14.09 7.07 4.61
N SER A 35 -13.86 8.18 5.29
CA SER A 35 -13.10 9.29 4.70
C SER A 35 -11.66 8.90 4.36
N CYS A 36 -11.05 9.65 3.44
CA CYS A 36 -9.65 9.45 3.06
C CYS A 36 -8.73 9.44 4.29
N ASP A 37 -8.86 10.43 5.17
CA ASP A 37 -8.02 10.56 6.36
C ASP A 37 -8.19 9.37 7.32
N GLU A 38 -9.42 8.90 7.52
CA GLU A 38 -9.70 7.75 8.37
C GLU A 38 -9.13 6.44 7.77
N GLN A 39 -9.17 6.26 6.44
CA GLN A 39 -8.54 5.10 5.81
C GLN A 39 -7.02 5.16 5.91
N LEU A 40 -6.42 6.34 5.69
CA LEU A 40 -4.97 6.53 5.84
C LEU A 40 -4.51 6.35 7.29
N ALA A 41 -5.34 6.71 8.28
CA ALA A 41 -5.09 6.46 9.69
C ALA A 41 -5.17 4.96 10.02
N GLN A 42 -6.18 4.26 9.49
CA GLN A 42 -6.33 2.82 9.68
C GLN A 42 -5.15 2.04 9.07
N ILE A 43 -4.66 2.44 7.90
CA ILE A 43 -3.47 1.83 7.31
C ILE A 43 -2.25 2.02 8.23
N GLU A 44 -2.05 3.23 8.78
CA GLU A 44 -0.95 3.47 9.72
C GLU A 44 -1.03 2.58 10.97
N GLU A 45 -2.22 2.40 11.53
CA GLU A 45 -2.46 1.49 12.67
C GLU A 45 -2.00 0.07 12.35
N TYR A 46 -2.35 -0.45 11.16
CA TYR A 46 -1.89 -1.78 10.75
C TYR A 46 -0.37 -1.87 10.61
N LEU A 47 0.29 -0.81 10.12
CA LEU A 47 1.74 -0.79 9.91
C LEU A 47 2.52 -0.65 11.22
N VAL A 48 2.13 0.28 12.08
CA VAL A 48 2.91 0.71 13.25
C VAL A 48 2.51 -0.05 14.51
N GLU A 49 1.21 -0.26 14.72
CA GLU A 49 0.69 -0.80 15.98
C GLU A 49 0.47 -2.31 15.89
N ALA A 50 -0.14 -2.79 14.80
CA ALA A 50 -0.46 -4.20 14.64
C ALA A 50 0.67 -5.03 14.01
N GLY A 51 1.57 -4.41 13.24
CA GLY A 51 2.58 -5.12 12.45
C GLY A 51 2.00 -5.97 11.32
N GLU A 52 0.76 -5.68 10.91
CA GLU A 52 -0.01 -6.38 9.89
C GLU A 52 0.30 -5.79 8.49
N TYR A 53 1.56 -5.90 8.07
CA TYR A 53 2.06 -5.29 6.83
C TYR A 53 1.36 -5.79 5.56
N GLY A 54 0.86 -7.04 5.57
CA GLY A 54 0.04 -7.58 4.49
C GLY A 54 -1.23 -6.80 4.31
N LEU A 55 -1.95 -6.53 5.39
CA LEU A 55 -3.20 -5.79 5.34
C LEU A 55 -2.94 -4.32 4.94
N GLY A 56 -1.90 -3.69 5.50
CA GLY A 56 -1.50 -2.34 5.12
C GLY A 56 -1.14 -2.22 3.63
N TYR A 57 -0.41 -3.19 3.08
CA TYR A 57 -0.09 -3.23 1.65
C TYR A 57 -1.33 -3.36 0.77
N GLU A 58 -2.20 -4.33 1.04
CA GLU A 58 -3.40 -4.59 0.23
C GLU A 58 -4.36 -3.39 0.24
N LEU A 59 -4.54 -2.73 1.40
CA LEU A 59 -5.34 -1.51 1.50
C LEU A 59 -4.70 -0.33 0.76
N THR A 60 -3.37 -0.19 0.83
CA THR A 60 -2.65 0.84 0.06
C THR A 60 -2.83 0.64 -1.45
N VAL A 61 -2.71 -0.60 -1.94
CA VAL A 61 -2.95 -0.93 -3.35
C VAL A 61 -4.39 -0.67 -3.75
N ALA A 62 -5.37 -1.10 -2.93
CA ALA A 62 -6.78 -0.86 -3.20
C ALA A 62 -7.11 0.64 -3.32
N LEU A 63 -6.51 1.49 -2.47
CA LEU A 63 -6.63 2.94 -2.59
C LEU A 63 -6.06 3.48 -3.90
N LEU A 64 -4.87 3.02 -4.30
CA LEU A 64 -4.21 3.42 -5.54
C LEU A 64 -4.98 2.98 -6.80
N GLU A 65 -5.66 1.84 -6.74
CA GLU A 65 -6.49 1.33 -7.84
C GLU A 65 -7.85 2.06 -7.93
N SER A 66 -8.39 2.47 -6.79
CA SER A 66 -9.75 3.03 -6.69
C SER A 66 -9.79 4.55 -6.85
N PHE A 67 -8.72 5.25 -6.50
CA PHE A 67 -8.69 6.71 -6.42
C PHE A 67 -7.51 7.31 -7.19
N PRO A 68 -7.63 8.56 -7.67
CA PRO A 68 -6.64 9.18 -8.55
C PRO A 68 -5.40 9.69 -7.80
N PHE A 69 -4.89 8.93 -6.84
CA PHE A 69 -3.60 9.18 -6.22
C PHE A 69 -2.47 9.08 -7.25
N LYS A 70 -1.45 9.91 -7.08
CA LYS A 70 -0.24 9.87 -7.89
C LYS A 70 0.93 9.47 -7.02
N LEU A 71 1.74 8.55 -7.51
CA LEU A 71 2.99 8.19 -6.88
C LEU A 71 4.15 8.87 -7.60
N SER A 72 5.14 9.31 -6.84
CA SER A 72 6.43 9.66 -7.40
C SER A 72 7.10 8.42 -7.98
N SER A 73 8.08 8.60 -8.88
CA SER A 73 8.85 7.45 -9.40
C SER A 73 9.54 6.67 -8.28
N LEU A 74 9.94 7.35 -7.20
CA LEU A 74 10.55 6.70 -6.04
C LEU A 74 9.53 5.86 -5.26
N ALA A 75 8.34 6.39 -5.01
CA ALA A 75 7.26 5.63 -4.38
C ALA A 75 6.87 4.40 -5.21
N SER A 76 6.77 4.52 -6.53
CA SER A 76 6.45 3.38 -7.40
C SER A 76 7.49 2.27 -7.28
N VAL A 77 8.78 2.61 -7.18
CA VAL A 77 9.86 1.62 -6.94
C VAL A 77 9.69 0.97 -5.56
N LYS A 78 9.39 1.75 -4.53
CA LYS A 78 9.17 1.23 -3.17
C LYS A 78 7.96 0.29 -3.09
N LEU A 79 6.87 0.62 -3.78
CA LEU A 79 5.70 -0.26 -3.89
C LEU A 79 6.06 -1.59 -4.54
N LEU A 80 6.85 -1.56 -5.62
CA LEU A 80 7.34 -2.75 -6.29
C LEU A 80 8.25 -3.60 -5.38
N GLU A 81 9.16 -2.97 -4.62
CA GLU A 81 9.98 -3.64 -3.63
C GLU A 81 9.14 -4.36 -2.56
N VAL A 82 8.10 -3.70 -2.04
CA VAL A 82 7.18 -4.32 -1.07
C VAL A 82 6.46 -5.51 -1.70
N GLY A 83 5.90 -5.36 -2.91
CA GLY A 83 5.23 -6.45 -3.63
C GLY A 83 6.14 -7.66 -3.84
N LEU A 84 7.41 -7.46 -4.21
CA LEU A 84 8.39 -8.53 -4.39
C LEU A 84 8.75 -9.23 -3.07
N LEU A 85 8.83 -8.49 -1.96
CA LEU A 85 9.12 -9.06 -0.64
C LEU A 85 7.91 -9.84 -0.11
N MET A 86 6.69 -9.33 -0.32
CA MET A 86 5.43 -9.94 0.10
C MET A 86 5.01 -11.13 -0.77
N GLY A 87 5.69 -11.35 -1.90
CA GLY A 87 5.46 -12.51 -2.77
C GLY A 87 4.35 -12.30 -3.79
N PHE A 88 4.36 -11.12 -4.42
CA PHE A 88 3.60 -10.69 -5.61
C PHE A 88 2.45 -11.63 -6.00
N LYS A 89 1.26 -11.39 -5.44
CA LYS A 89 0.06 -12.14 -5.79
C LYS A 89 -0.50 -11.59 -7.10
N THR A 90 -0.69 -12.45 -8.08
CA THR A 90 -1.16 -12.05 -9.41
C THR A 90 -2.00 -13.16 -10.00
N GLU A 91 -3.04 -12.78 -10.73
CA GLU A 91 -3.86 -13.71 -11.51
C GLU A 91 -3.48 -13.68 -13.00
N ALA A 92 -2.56 -12.79 -13.39
CA ALA A 92 -2.06 -12.70 -14.75
C ALA A 92 -1.16 -13.92 -15.08
N PRO A 93 -1.46 -14.70 -16.14
CA PRO A 93 -0.68 -15.90 -16.47
C PRO A 93 0.80 -15.64 -16.70
N GLU A 94 1.16 -14.47 -17.23
CA GLU A 94 2.54 -14.05 -17.50
C GLU A 94 3.38 -13.80 -16.25
N ASP A 95 2.73 -13.50 -15.13
CA ASP A 95 3.38 -13.21 -13.85
C ASP A 95 3.35 -14.39 -12.89
N ALA A 96 2.83 -15.56 -13.30
CA ALA A 96 2.68 -16.74 -12.44
C ALA A 96 4.00 -17.18 -11.76
N LYS A 97 5.17 -16.91 -12.36
CA LYS A 97 6.49 -17.19 -11.78
C LYS A 97 6.86 -16.32 -10.57
N PHE A 98 6.13 -15.21 -10.37
CA PHE A 98 6.30 -14.30 -9.25
C PHE A 98 5.30 -14.57 -8.12
N ASP A 99 4.25 -15.36 -8.39
CA ASP A 99 3.25 -15.75 -7.41
C ASP A 99 3.81 -16.77 -6.40
N ARG A 100 3.91 -16.36 -5.14
CA ARG A 100 4.42 -17.19 -4.04
C ARG A 100 3.32 -17.93 -3.27
N ARG A 101 2.07 -17.94 -3.75
CA ARG A 101 0.97 -18.77 -3.20
C ARG A 101 1.06 -20.26 -3.60
N SER A 102 2.20 -20.68 -4.17
CA SER A 102 2.47 -22.06 -4.59
C SER A 102 2.79 -23.01 -3.44
#